data_AF-A0A925GAF6-F1
#
_entry.id   AF-A0A925GAF6-F1
#
_cell.length_a   1.000
_cell.length_b   1.000
_cell.length_c   1.000
_cell.angle_alpha   90.00
_cell.angle_beta   90.00
_cell.angle_gamma   90.00
#
_symmetry.space_group_name_H-M   'P 1'
#
loop_
_entity.id
_entity.type
_entity.pdbx_description
1 polymer ?
#
loop_
_entity_poly.entity_id
_entity_poly.type
_entity_poly.pdbx_seq_one_letter_code
_entity_poly.pdbx_strand_id
1 'polypeptide(L)' 'MPKTTPKKSASPTKQLQKCPTGIKGFDEITEGGLPKNRTTLVSGSAGSGKTLL' A
#
# COMPACT_ATOMS: atom_id res chain seq x y z
N MET A 1 -38.79 7.68 20.90
CA MET A 1 -37.59 8.40 20.43
C MET A 1 -36.38 7.92 21.23
N PRO A 2 -35.18 7.77 20.66
CA PRO A 2 -34.77 7.29 19.36
C PRO A 2 -34.10 5.89 19.44
N LYS A 3 -34.03 5.25 18.28
CA LYS A 3 -33.53 3.90 18.03
C LYS A 3 -32.00 3.87 18.01
N THR A 4 -31.47 2.70 18.39
CA THR A 4 -30.24 2.06 17.87
C THR A 4 -28.89 2.78 18.04
N THR A 5 -28.10 2.19 18.92
CA THR A 5 -26.63 2.24 19.06
C THR A 5 -25.89 2.25 17.71
N PRO A 6 -24.97 3.20 17.45
CA PRO A 6 -24.11 3.11 16.29
C PRO A 6 -22.99 2.10 16.56
N LYS A 7 -23.07 0.98 15.83
CA LYS A 7 -22.02 -0.02 15.66
C LYS A 7 -20.92 0.58 14.78
N LYS A 8 -19.74 0.91 15.31
CA LYS A 8 -18.53 1.08 14.48
C LYS A 8 -17.25 0.80 15.27
N SER A 9 -17.01 -0.49 15.52
CA SER A 9 -15.68 -1.00 15.84
C SER A 9 -14.80 -0.93 14.59
N ALA A 10 -14.36 0.26 14.21
CA ALA A 10 -13.26 0.41 13.27
C ALA A 10 -12.03 0.73 14.12
N SER A 11 -11.21 -0.29 14.37
CA SER A 11 -9.84 -0.06 14.87
C SER A 11 -9.17 0.97 13.95
N PRO A 12 -8.44 1.96 14.48
CA PRO A 12 -7.68 2.86 13.62
C PRO A 12 -6.72 1.98 12.82
N THR A 13 -6.95 1.85 11.52
CA THR A 13 -6.05 1.14 10.61
C THR A 13 -4.73 1.89 10.67
N LYS A 14 -3.77 1.35 11.42
CA LYS A 14 -2.42 1.88 11.52
C LYS A 14 -1.89 1.99 10.08
N GLN A 15 -1.81 3.20 9.55
CA GLN A 15 -1.32 3.43 8.20
C GLN A 15 0.07 2.80 8.09
N LEU A 16 0.26 1.99 7.05
CA LEU A 16 1.55 1.35 6.80
C LEU A 16 2.56 2.43 6.44
N GLN A 17 3.66 2.49 7.16
CA GLN A 17 4.79 3.33 6.76
C GLN A 17 5.32 2.82 5.42
N LYS A 18 5.50 3.71 4.44
CA LYS A 18 6.01 3.39 3.11
C LYS A 18 7.38 4.02 2.89
N CYS A 19 8.14 3.43 1.97
CA CYS A 19 9.42 3.92 1.48
C CYS A 19 9.30 4.15 -0.03
N PRO A 20 9.58 5.36 -0.53
CA PRO A 20 9.54 5.64 -1.97
C PRO A 20 10.57 4.79 -2.72
N THR A 21 10.23 4.33 -3.92
CA THR A 21 11.16 3.59 -4.78
C THR A 21 12.00 4.52 -5.67
N GLY A 22 11.58 5.78 -5.83
CA GLY A 22 12.25 6.74 -6.71
C GLY A 22 11.77 6.68 -8.16
N ILE A 23 10.90 5.73 -8.49
CA ILE A 23 10.26 5.64 -9.80
C ILE A 23 8.94 6.41 -9.71
N LYS A 24 8.91 7.64 -10.23
CA LYS A 24 7.76 8.56 -10.13
C LYS A 24 6.41 7.88 -10.39
N GLY A 25 6.27 7.21 -11.54
CA GLY A 25 5.01 6.55 -11.90
C GLY A 25 4.65 5.39 -10.97
N PHE A 26 5.64 4.67 -10.44
CA PHE A 26 5.40 3.58 -9.50
C PHE A 26 5.02 4.10 -8.11
N ASP A 27 5.70 5.15 -7.64
CA ASP A 27 5.37 5.79 -6.36
C ASP A 27 3.99 6.47 -6.40
N GLU A 28 3.57 7.00 -7.55
CA GLU A 28 2.21 7.50 -7.75
C GLU A 28 1.17 6.37 -7.65
N ILE A 29 1.40 5.24 -8.34
CA ILE A 29 0.49 4.06 -8.30
C ILE A 29 0.44 3.43 -6.91
N THR A 30 1.56 3.38 -6.20
CA THR A 30 1.66 2.78 -4.87
C THR A 30 1.37 3.77 -3.73
N GLU A 31 1.03 5.02 -4.05
CA GLU A 31 0.79 6.11 -3.10
C GLU A 31 1.93 6.29 -2.09
N GLY A 32 3.15 6.50 -2.59
CA GLY A 32 4.34 6.76 -1.78
C GLY A 32 5.27 5.57 -1.59
N GLY A 33 5.18 4.54 -2.44
CA GLY A 33 6.16 3.46 -2.52
C GLY A 33 5.78 2.19 -1.77
N LEU A 34 6.79 1.41 -1.38
CA LEU A 34 6.62 0.07 -0.82
C LEU A 34 6.54 0.07 0.71
N PRO A 35 5.83 -0.89 1.35
CA PRO A 35 5.77 -0.99 2.80
C PRO A 35 7.15 -1.13 3.45
N LYS A 36 7.44 -0.25 4.42
CA LYS A 36 8.69 -0.27 5.19
C LYS A 36 8.78 -1.52 6.07
N ASN A 37 9.98 -2.08 6.17
CA ASN A 37 10.30 -3.26 7.01
C ASN A 37 9.46 -4.50 6.68
N ARG A 38 9.04 -4.66 5.41
CA ARG A 38 8.31 -5.83 4.93
C ARG A 38 8.79 -6.24 3.54
N THR A 39 8.71 -7.55 3.27
CA THR A 39 9.00 -8.11 1.95
C THR A 39 7.86 -7.77 0.98
N THR A 40 8.22 -7.31 -0.23
CA THR A 40 7.28 -7.08 -1.34
C THR A 40 7.65 -8.00 -2.50
N LEU A 41 6.67 -8.73 -3.05
CA LEU A 41 6.84 -9.55 -4.25
C LEU A 41 6.43 -8.75 -5.49
N VAL A 42 7.32 -8.65 -6.47
CA VAL A 42 7.02 -8.09 -7.79
C VAL A 42 6.95 -9.24 -8.80
N SER A 43 5.82 -9.38 -9.50
CA SER A 43 5.58 -10.46 -10.47
C SER A 43 5.07 -9.91 -11.81
N GLY A 44 5.34 -10.62 -12.89
CA GLY A 44 5.03 -10.21 -14.26
C GLY A 44 5.72 -11.09 -15.31
N SER A 45 5.27 -11.01 -16.57
CA SER A 45 5.80 -11.77 -17.71
C SER A 45 7.28 -11.47 -18.01
N ALA A 46 7.92 -12.29 -18.85
CA ALA A 46 9.27 -12.01 -19.33
C ALA A 46 9.31 -10.64 -20.03
N GLY A 47 10.38 -9.85 -19.80
CA GLY A 47 10.51 -8.50 -20.36
C GLY A 47 9.76 -7.40 -19.61
N SER A 48 9.02 -7.69 -18.53
CA SER A 48 8.23 -6.68 -17.79
C SER A 48 9.05 -5.74 -16.88
N GLY A 49 10.38 -5.73 -16.97
CA GLY A 49 11.23 -4.79 -16.23
C GLY A 49 11.45 -5.07 -14.73
N LYS A 50 11.01 -6.22 -14.19
CA LYS A 50 11.13 -6.55 -12.73
C LYS A 50 12.55 -6.45 -12.16
N THR A 51 13.58 -6.71 -12.97
CA THR A 51 14.99 -6.64 -12.56
C THR A 51 15.52 -5.20 -12.51
N LEU A 52 14.89 -4.28 -13.24
CA LEU A 52 15.29 -2.88 -13.32
C LEU A 52 14.55 -2.00 -12.28
N LEU A 53 13.37 -2.45 -11.85
CA LEU A 53 12.61 -1.88 -10.73
C LEU A 53 13.49 -1.75 -9.48
#